data_AF-A0A2D9C7B0-F1
#
_entry.id   AF-A0A2D9C7B0-F1
#
_cell.length_a   1.000
_cell.length_b   1.000
_cell.length_c   1.000
_cell.angle_alpha   90.00
_cell.angle_beta   90.00
_cell.angle_gamma   90.00
#
_symmetry.space_group_name_H-M   'P 1'
#
loop_
_entity.id
_entity.type
_entity.pdbx_description
1 polymer ?
#
loop_
_entity_poly.entity_id
_entity_poly.type
_entity_poly.pdbx_seq_one_letter_code
_entity_poly.pdbx_strand_id
1 'polypeptide(L)'
;MRSKRKKQVNAPVGSKAFKARMERQRARRKMDREGKDANGNGKADKREGKDVSHKKALSKGGTNKDGVTVEDRSKNRSRNYKKKGSRKPK
;
A
#
# COMPACT_ATOMS: atom_id res chain seq x y z
N MET A 1 -37.04 -7.02 8.55
CA MET A 1 -35.99 -7.92 8.01
C MET A 1 -34.84 -7.09 7.44
N ARG A 2 -33.59 -7.25 7.92
CA ARG A 2 -32.41 -6.65 7.25
C ARG A 2 -32.21 -7.33 5.90
N SER A 3 -32.18 -6.58 4.80
CA SER A 3 -31.91 -7.15 3.47
C SER A 3 -30.55 -7.85 3.46
N LYS A 4 -30.47 -9.03 2.84
CA LYS A 4 -29.19 -9.75 2.70
C LYS A 4 -28.23 -8.89 1.88
N ARG A 5 -27.17 -8.39 2.50
CA ARG A 5 -26.13 -7.58 1.83
C ARG A 5 -25.58 -8.38 0.64
N LYS A 6 -25.49 -7.76 -0.53
CA LYS A 6 -24.93 -8.40 -1.74
C LYS A 6 -23.55 -8.99 -1.44
N LYS A 7 -23.30 -10.20 -1.95
CA LYS A 7 -22.00 -10.89 -1.79
C LYS A 7 -20.90 -10.04 -2.43
N GLN A 8 -19.83 -9.80 -1.68
CA GLN A 8 -18.68 -9.08 -2.20
C GLN A 8 -17.97 -9.95 -3.24
N VAL A 9 -17.91 -9.47 -4.48
CA VAL A 9 -17.14 -10.10 -5.57
C VAL A 9 -15.83 -9.36 -5.77
N ASN A 10 -14.75 -10.12 -5.89
CA ASN A 10 -13.43 -9.56 -6.17
C ASN A 10 -13.34 -9.15 -7.64
N ALA A 11 -12.66 -8.03 -7.92
CA ALA A 11 -12.38 -7.64 -9.31
C ALA A 11 -11.59 -8.74 -10.05
N PRO A 12 -11.87 -8.96 -11.34
CA PRO A 12 -11.28 -10.07 -12.10
C PRO A 12 -9.76 -9.91 -12.25
N VAL A 13 -9.10 -11.04 -12.48
CA VAL A 13 -7.68 -11.10 -12.84
C VAL A 13 -7.45 -10.25 -14.08
N GLY A 14 -6.39 -9.45 -14.09
CA GLY A 14 -6.06 -8.55 -15.20
C GLY A 14 -6.73 -7.16 -15.15
N SER A 15 -7.76 -6.96 -14.31
CA SER A 15 -8.36 -5.63 -14.09
C SER A 15 -7.35 -4.61 -13.53
N LYS A 16 -7.60 -3.32 -13.72
CA LYS A 16 -6.76 -2.24 -13.15
C LYS A 16 -6.62 -2.36 -11.63
N ALA A 17 -7.71 -2.70 -10.93
CA ALA A 17 -7.70 -2.91 -9.49
C ALA A 17 -6.88 -4.15 -9.09
N PHE A 18 -6.93 -5.24 -9.87
CA PHE A 18 -6.09 -6.41 -9.66
C PHE A 18 -4.60 -6.07 -9.85
N LYS A 19 -4.25 -5.42 -10.96
CA LYS A 19 -2.87 -5.00 -11.26
C LYS A 19 -2.28 -4.10 -10.16
N ALA A 20 -3.04 -3.10 -9.69
CA ALA A 20 -2.63 -2.23 -8.59
C ALA A 20 -2.42 -3.00 -7.26
N ARG A 21 -3.28 -3.99 -6.96
CA ARG A 21 -3.09 -4.85 -5.78
C ARG A 21 -1.79 -5.67 -5.90
N MET A 22 -1.54 -6.26 -7.06
CA MET A 22 -0.32 -7.01 -7.32
C MET A 22 0.92 -6.13 -7.24
N GLU A 23 0.85 -4.90 -7.75
CA GLU A 23 1.96 -3.96 -7.69
C GLU A 23 2.33 -3.56 -6.25
N ARG A 24 1.32 -3.32 -5.40
CA ARG A 24 1.54 -3.10 -3.97
C ARG A 24 2.21 -4.31 -3.31
N GLN A 25 1.77 -5.52 -3.66
CA GLN A 25 2.38 -6.75 -3.13
C GLN A 25 3.82 -6.94 -3.61
N ARG A 26 4.14 -6.57 -4.86
CA ARG A 26 5.51 -6.58 -5.37
C ARG A 26 6.42 -5.63 -4.58
N ALA A 27 5.96 -4.41 -4.28
CA ALA A 27 6.74 -3.47 -3.47
C ALA A 27 6.99 -4.02 -2.06
N ARG A 28 5.95 -4.61 -1.45
CA ARG A 28 6.01 -5.25 -0.15
C ARG A 28 7.04 -6.38 -0.12
N ARG A 29 6.94 -7.33 -1.04
CA ARG A 29 7.86 -8.47 -1.14
C ARG A 29 9.29 -8.05 -1.45
N LYS A 30 9.49 -7.08 -2.35
CA LYS A 30 10.81 -6.53 -2.64
C LYS A 30 11.46 -5.99 -1.36
N MET A 31 10.70 -5.23 -0.58
CA MET A 31 11.19 -4.62 0.65
C MET A 31 11.44 -5.60 1.78
N ASP A 32 10.63 -6.67 1.87
CA ASP A 32 10.84 -7.75 2.83
C ASP A 32 12.09 -8.56 2.45
N ARG A 33 12.28 -8.83 1.15
CA ARG A 33 13.44 -9.57 0.63
C ARG A 33 14.75 -8.82 0.77
N GLU A 34 14.76 -7.52 0.51
CA GLU A 34 15.96 -6.66 0.55
C GLU A 34 16.20 -6.07 1.95
N GLY A 35 15.27 -6.24 2.88
CA GLY A 35 15.39 -5.68 4.22
C GLY A 35 16.01 -6.66 5.20
N LYS A 36 16.67 -6.11 6.23
CA LYS A 36 17.06 -6.90 7.40
C LYS A 36 15.80 -7.42 8.09
N ASP A 37 15.80 -8.72 8.37
CA ASP A 37 14.80 -9.43 9.16
C ASP A 37 15.56 -10.11 10.31
N ALA A 38 15.72 -9.37 11.40
CA ALA A 38 16.49 -9.84 12.55
C ALA A 38 15.70 -10.79 13.44
N ASN A 39 14.37 -10.79 13.34
CA ASN A 39 13.48 -11.58 14.19
C ASN A 39 12.89 -12.82 13.49
N GLY A 40 13.23 -13.05 12.22
CA GLY A 40 12.93 -14.28 11.49
C GLY A 40 11.46 -14.46 11.13
N ASN A 41 10.68 -13.38 11.06
CA ASN A 41 9.24 -13.47 10.81
C ASN A 41 8.86 -13.34 9.32
N GLY A 42 9.85 -13.27 8.42
CA GLY A 42 9.67 -13.17 6.98
C GLY A 42 9.26 -11.76 6.53
N LYS A 43 9.44 -10.75 7.38
CA LYS A 43 9.11 -9.36 7.10
C LYS A 43 10.25 -8.47 7.57
N ALA A 44 10.67 -7.55 6.70
CA ALA A 44 11.76 -6.66 7.07
C ALA A 44 11.41 -5.81 8.30
N ASP A 45 12.36 -5.69 9.22
CA ASP A 45 12.26 -4.95 10.49
C ASP A 45 11.76 -3.52 10.24
N LYS A 46 12.28 -2.87 9.18
CA LYS A 46 11.86 -1.53 8.75
C LYS A 46 10.36 -1.40 8.50
N ARG A 47 9.69 -2.50 8.14
CA ARG A 47 8.26 -2.57 7.78
C ARG A 47 7.38 -3.04 8.94
N GLU A 48 7.95 -3.37 10.08
CA GLU A 48 7.19 -3.64 11.30
C GLU A 48 6.47 -2.39 11.77
N GLY A 49 5.18 -2.53 12.12
CA GLY A 49 4.30 -1.39 12.41
C GLY A 49 3.98 -0.43 11.24
N LYS A 50 4.76 -0.46 10.16
CA LYS A 50 4.69 0.49 9.05
C LYS A 50 4.05 -0.11 7.79
N ASP A 51 3.86 0.70 6.75
CA ASP A 51 3.37 0.27 5.44
C ASP A 51 4.12 0.97 4.31
N VAL A 52 3.98 0.42 3.11
CA VAL A 52 4.57 0.97 1.90
C VAL A 52 3.71 2.11 1.38
N SER A 53 4.29 3.31 1.33
CA SER A 53 3.69 4.51 0.76
C SER A 53 4.27 4.77 -0.63
N HIS A 54 3.40 4.84 -1.63
CA HIS A 54 3.76 5.22 -2.98
C HIS A 54 3.79 6.74 -3.10
N LYS A 55 4.83 7.30 -3.75
CA LYS A 55 4.89 8.74 -4.03
C LYS A 55 3.71 9.20 -4.90
N LYS A 56 3.37 8.40 -5.92
CA LYS A 56 2.18 8.57 -6.76
C LYS A 56 1.21 7.42 -6.49
N ALA A 57 -0.05 7.73 -6.23
CA ALA A 57 -1.05 6.72 -5.92
C ALA A 57 -1.30 5.79 -7.13
N LEU A 58 -1.36 4.48 -6.90
CA LEU A 58 -1.64 3.48 -7.95
C LEU A 58 -3.00 3.74 -8.65
N SER A 59 -4.00 4.25 -7.90
CA SER A 59 -5.30 4.64 -8.47
C SER A 59 -5.18 5.79 -9.49
N LYS A 60 -4.18 6.67 -9.32
CA LYS A 60 -3.87 7.81 -10.20
C LYS A 60 -2.80 7.46 -11.26
N GLY A 61 -2.57 6.17 -11.52
CA GLY A 61 -1.59 5.70 -12.49
C GLY A 61 -0.14 5.84 -12.02
N GLY A 62 0.10 5.81 -10.71
CA GLY A 62 1.44 5.64 -10.17
C GLY A 62 1.93 4.21 -10.22
N THR A 63 3.24 4.03 -10.14
CA THR A 63 3.91 2.73 -10.14
C THR A 63 4.97 2.64 -9.05
N ASN A 64 5.50 1.43 -8.81
CA ASN A 64 6.63 1.23 -7.90
C ASN A 64 7.91 1.95 -8.36
N LYS A 65 8.04 2.29 -9.66
CA LYS A 65 9.18 3.02 -10.21
C LYS A 65 9.17 4.51 -9.82
N ASP A 66 8.00 5.07 -9.57
CA ASP A 66 7.87 6.47 -9.13
C ASP A 66 8.47 6.70 -7.74
N GLY A 67 8.73 5.62 -7.00
CA GLY A 67 9.33 5.63 -5.69
C GLY A 67 8.35 5.20 -4.60
N VAL A 68 8.90 4.42 -3.67
CA VAL A 68 8.19 3.87 -2.52
C VAL A 68 8.99 4.14 -1.26
N THR A 69 8.29 4.52 -0.20
CA THR A 69 8.88 4.77 1.13
C THR A 69 8.16 3.94 2.18
N VAL A 70 8.83 3.67 3.30
CA VAL A 70 8.19 3.11 4.48
C VAL A 70 7.72 4.24 5.36
N GLU A 71 6.43 4.28 5.67
CA GLU A 71 5.87 5.25 6.62
C GLU A 71 4.83 4.60 7.52
N ASP A 72 4.51 5.26 8.63
CA ASP A 72 3.46 4.82 9.55
C ASP A 72 2.13 4.66 8.83
N ARG A 73 1.41 3.58 9.15
CA ARG A 73 0.12 3.24 8.54
C ARG A 73 -0.91 4.36 8.69
N SER A 74 -0.98 4.96 9.88
CA SER A 74 -1.90 6.05 10.20
C SER A 74 -1.62 7.29 9.34
N LYS A 75 -0.36 7.70 9.21
CA LYS A 75 0.07 8.84 8.38
C LYS A 75 -0.21 8.58 6.90
N ASN A 76 0.03 7.37 6.41
CA ASN A 76 -0.25 7.00 5.02
C ASN A 76 -1.75 7.03 4.69
N ARG A 77 -2.58 6.44 5.55
CA ARG A 77 -4.04 6.42 5.39
C ARG A 77 -4.62 7.81 5.51
N SER A 78 -4.17 8.58 6.51
CA SER A 78 -4.68 9.92 6.73
C SER A 78 -4.47 10.72 5.47
N ARG A 79 -3.27 10.71 4.84
CA ARG A 79 -2.89 11.50 3.64
C ARG A 79 -3.86 11.46 2.46
N ASN A 80 -4.74 10.46 2.33
CA ASN A 80 -5.77 10.39 1.29
C ASN A 80 -5.25 10.72 -0.12
N TYR A 81 -4.15 10.08 -0.52
CA TYR A 81 -3.47 10.28 -1.82
C TYR A 81 -2.97 11.70 -2.11
N LYS A 82 -2.86 12.55 -1.08
CA LYS A 82 -2.22 13.86 -1.16
C LYS A 82 -0.70 13.73 -0.96
N LYS A 83 0.06 14.63 -1.59
CA LYS A 83 1.51 14.70 -1.42
C LYS A 83 1.84 15.05 0.03
N LYS A 84 2.96 14.54 0.53
CA LYS A 84 3.49 14.89 1.85
C LYS A 84 3.74 16.41 1.87
N GLY A 85 3.30 17.11 2.93
CA GLY A 85 3.39 18.57 3.03
C GLY A 85 2.25 19.35 2.36
N SER A 86 1.40 18.73 1.53
CA SER A 86 0.31 19.46 0.85
C SER A 86 -0.94 19.66 1.72
N ARG A 87 -0.85 19.40 3.03
CA ARG A 87 -1.91 19.71 3.98
C ARG A 87 -1.61 21.07 4.57
N LYS A 88 -2.55 22.01 4.48
CA LYS A 88 -2.50 23.19 5.33
C LYS A 88 -2.48 22.72 6.79
N PRO A 89 -1.61 23.30 7.65
CA PRO A 89 -1.78 23.13 9.09
C PRO A 89 -3.21 23.52 9.44
N LYS A 90 -3.83 22.71 10.29
CA LYS A 90 -5.12 23.07 10.90
C LYS A 90 -4.84 24.04 12.04
#